data_AF-A0A4Y8KMV0-F1
#
_entry.id   AF-A0A4Y8KMV0-F1
#
_cell.length_a   1.000
_cell.length_b   1.000
_cell.length_c   1.000
_cell.angle_alpha   90.00
_cell.angle_beta   90.00
_cell.angle_gamma   90.00
#
_symmetry.space_group_name_H-M   'P 1'
#
loop_
_entity.id
_entity.type
_entity.pdbx_description
1 polymer ?
#
loop_
_entity_poly.entity_id
_entity_poly.type
_entity_poly.pdbx_seq_one_letter_code
_entity_poly.pdbx_strand_id
1 'polypeptide(L)'
;MHATSKTFGTTSSTATRGRNYRWRVVDIVVASVIGVASGVIFWAWGLAWSPLSSLLAFAPGLGGLLAGGWLFAGVLGGLIIRKPGAALYTEVIAAVVSMLIGTQWGFATLIWGVLQGLGAEIVLALFFYANFRLGVALLAGAGAGLAVALLDTAISYAALDLGFKTVYFVTAILSGTVLAGLLSWLAVRGLARTGALSRFASGREAMRPARAPQAVR
;
A
#
# COMPACT_ATOMS: atom_id res chain seq x y z
N MET A 1 67.39 -17.55 -15.28
CA MET A 1 66.42 -16.52 -15.66
C MET A 1 65.05 -16.96 -15.17
N HIS A 2 64.56 -16.46 -14.03
CA HIS A 2 63.24 -16.81 -13.48
C HIS A 2 62.31 -15.60 -13.61
N ALA A 3 61.30 -15.70 -14.47
CA ALA A 3 60.26 -14.69 -14.61
C ALA A 3 59.19 -14.91 -13.53
N THR A 4 58.98 -13.91 -12.67
CA THR A 4 57.90 -13.89 -11.68
C THR A 4 56.67 -13.23 -12.30
N SER A 5 55.64 -14.03 -12.57
CA SER A 5 54.34 -13.55 -13.08
C SER A 5 53.54 -12.93 -11.93
N LYS A 6 53.35 -11.61 -11.95
CA LYS A 6 52.41 -10.92 -11.04
C LYS A 6 50.99 -11.11 -11.56
N THR A 7 50.20 -11.93 -10.87
CA THR A 7 48.75 -12.03 -11.10
C THR A 7 48.08 -10.80 -10.49
N PHE A 8 47.55 -9.91 -11.34
CA PHE A 8 46.74 -8.79 -10.89
C PHE A 8 45.33 -9.29 -10.54
N GLY A 9 44.96 -9.21 -9.25
CA GLY A 9 43.60 -9.46 -8.81
C GLY A 9 42.69 -8.33 -9.26
N THR A 10 41.67 -8.65 -10.07
CA THR A 10 40.64 -7.68 -10.48
C THR A 10 39.73 -7.40 -9.29
N THR A 11 40.02 -6.35 -8.53
CA THR A 11 39.11 -5.85 -7.50
C THR A 11 37.86 -5.31 -8.19
N SER A 12 36.80 -6.10 -8.18
CA SER A 12 35.49 -5.72 -8.73
C SER A 12 34.88 -4.65 -7.82
N SER A 13 35.14 -3.38 -8.13
CA SER A 13 34.45 -2.24 -7.52
C SER A 13 32.95 -2.43 -7.72
N THR A 14 32.24 -2.78 -6.65
CA THR A 14 30.78 -2.86 -6.67
C THR A 14 30.27 -1.42 -6.68
N ALA A 15 30.20 -0.81 -7.86
CA ALA A 15 29.59 0.49 -8.03
C ALA A 15 28.15 0.43 -7.49
N THR A 16 27.87 1.17 -6.42
CA THR A 16 26.55 1.33 -5.84
C THR A 16 25.64 1.94 -6.90
N ARG A 17 24.91 1.12 -7.66
CA ARG A 17 23.93 1.63 -8.62
C ARG A 17 22.91 2.46 -7.85
N GLY A 18 22.84 3.76 -8.16
CA GLY A 18 21.84 4.67 -7.61
C GLY A 18 20.42 4.16 -7.82
N ARG A 19 19.50 4.55 -6.93
CA ARG A 19 18.09 4.16 -6.99
C ARG A 19 17.42 4.86 -8.17
N ASN A 20 16.95 4.09 -9.16
CA ASN A 20 16.26 4.65 -10.33
C ASN A 20 14.76 4.80 -10.06
N TYR A 21 14.30 6.04 -9.90
CA TYR A 21 12.88 6.38 -9.69
C TYR A 21 12.07 6.51 -10.99
N ARG A 22 12.71 6.43 -12.16
CA ARG A 22 12.02 6.50 -13.46
C ARG A 22 11.09 5.31 -13.63
N TRP A 23 9.81 5.56 -13.88
CA TRP A 23 8.84 4.52 -14.20
C TRP A 23 9.19 3.85 -15.53
N ARG A 24 9.14 2.51 -15.54
CA ARG A 24 9.22 1.71 -16.76
C ARG A 24 7.79 1.44 -17.21
N VAL A 25 7.61 1.13 -18.50
CA VAL A 25 6.31 0.73 -19.05
C VAL A 25 5.69 -0.42 -18.23
N VAL A 26 6.48 -1.44 -17.89
CA VAL A 26 6.01 -2.56 -17.06
C VAL A 26 5.53 -2.14 -15.67
N ASP A 27 6.10 -1.07 -15.10
CA ASP A 27 5.67 -0.58 -13.79
C ASP A 27 4.28 0.06 -13.89
N ILE A 28 4.06 0.85 -14.95
CA ILE A 28 2.75 1.47 -15.24
C ILE A 28 1.71 0.38 -15.47
N VAL A 29 2.00 -0.57 -16.38
CA VAL A 29 1.06 -1.65 -16.74
C VAL A 29 0.66 -2.46 -15.50
N VAL A 30 1.63 -2.87 -14.67
CA VAL A 30 1.34 -3.66 -13.46
C VAL A 30 0.58 -2.84 -12.43
N ALA A 31 0.94 -1.57 -12.23
CA ALA A 31 0.20 -0.67 -11.36
C ALA A 31 -1.26 -0.49 -11.83
N SER A 32 -1.49 -0.31 -13.14
CA SER A 32 -2.84 -0.21 -13.69
C SER A 32 -3.64 -1.50 -13.49
N VAL A 33 -3.04 -2.68 -13.73
CA VAL A 33 -3.72 -3.97 -13.51
C VAL A 33 -4.10 -4.16 -12.03
N ILE A 34 -3.19 -3.84 -11.10
CA ILE A 34 -3.47 -3.88 -9.66
C ILE A 34 -4.59 -2.91 -9.31
N GLY A 35 -4.53 -1.67 -9.82
CA GLY A 35 -5.56 -0.65 -9.60
C GLY A 35 -6.93 -1.11 -10.10
N VAL A 36 -7.01 -1.63 -11.33
CA VAL A 36 -8.27 -2.11 -11.91
C VAL A 36 -8.85 -3.28 -11.10
N ALA A 37 -8.03 -4.28 -10.77
CA ALA A 37 -8.47 -5.41 -9.94
C ALA A 37 -8.96 -4.94 -8.56
N SER A 38 -8.23 -4.01 -7.95
CA SER A 38 -8.61 -3.44 -6.65
C SER A 38 -9.87 -2.58 -6.75
N GLY A 39 -10.10 -1.87 -7.86
CA GLY A 39 -11.31 -1.08 -8.09
C GLY A 39 -12.57 -1.93 -8.16
N VAL A 40 -12.49 -3.13 -8.74
CA VAL A 40 -13.60 -4.11 -8.69
C VAL A 40 -13.86 -4.56 -7.25
N ILE A 41 -12.80 -4.80 -6.47
CA ILE A 41 -12.91 -5.17 -5.05
C ILE A 41 -13.51 -4.01 -4.25
N PHE A 42 -13.12 -2.77 -4.50
CA PHE A 42 -13.66 -1.57 -3.85
C PHE A 42 -15.15 -1.39 -4.11
N TRP A 43 -15.55 -1.63 -5.36
CA TRP A 43 -16.95 -1.61 -5.73
C TRP A 43 -17.74 -2.69 -4.98
N ALA A 44 -17.24 -3.93 -4.98
CA ALA A 44 -17.87 -5.05 -4.27
C ALA A 44 -17.92 -4.79 -2.75
N TRP A 45 -16.87 -4.22 -2.17
CA TRP A 45 -16.84 -3.79 -0.77
C TRP A 45 -17.87 -2.68 -0.48
N GLY A 46 -18.08 -1.78 -1.44
CA GLY A 46 -19.16 -0.79 -1.41
C GLY A 46 -20.55 -1.40 -1.27
N LEU A 47 -20.83 -2.53 -1.92
CA LEU A 47 -22.09 -3.26 -1.75
C LEU A 47 -22.23 -3.87 -0.36
N ALA A 48 -21.13 -4.37 0.20
CA ALA A 48 -21.10 -4.95 1.54
C ALA A 48 -21.14 -3.91 2.66
N TRP A 49 -20.79 -2.65 2.39
CA TRP A 49 -20.71 -1.59 3.41
C TRP A 49 -22.02 -1.36 4.15
N SER A 50 -23.15 -1.21 3.46
CA SER A 50 -24.44 -0.90 4.08
C SER A 50 -24.90 -1.98 5.07
N PRO A 51 -24.94 -3.29 4.72
CA PRO A 51 -25.29 -4.33 5.69
C PRO A 51 -24.24 -4.43 6.81
N LEU A 52 -22.94 -4.35 6.51
CA LEU A 52 -21.90 -4.45 7.55
C LEU A 52 -21.95 -3.27 8.53
N SER A 53 -22.10 -2.05 8.05
CA SER A 53 -22.21 -0.85 8.90
C SER A 53 -23.45 -0.91 9.80
N SER A 54 -24.56 -1.48 9.33
CA SER A 54 -25.74 -1.72 10.16
C SER A 54 -25.48 -2.71 11.29
N LEU A 55 -24.68 -3.76 11.05
CA LEU A 55 -24.28 -4.73 12.08
C LEU A 55 -23.34 -4.12 13.12
N LEU A 56 -22.56 -3.10 12.75
CA LEU A 56 -21.65 -2.40 13.65
C LEU A 56 -22.32 -1.21 14.37
N ALA A 57 -23.60 -0.93 14.10
CA ALA A 57 -24.32 0.22 14.63
C ALA A 57 -24.54 0.17 16.16
N PHE A 58 -24.38 -0.98 16.80
CA PHE A 58 -24.52 -1.12 18.25
C PHE A 58 -23.47 -0.32 19.04
N ALA A 59 -22.33 0.01 18.42
CA ALA A 59 -21.27 0.81 19.02
C ALA A 59 -20.91 1.97 18.07
N PRO A 60 -21.30 3.22 18.41
CA PRO A 60 -21.06 4.39 17.57
C PRO A 60 -19.56 4.55 17.24
N GLY A 61 -19.26 4.75 15.96
CA GLY A 61 -17.90 4.94 15.45
C GLY A 61 -17.19 3.66 14.99
N LEU A 62 -17.70 2.45 15.28
CA LEU A 62 -17.06 1.21 14.82
C LEU A 62 -17.03 1.02 13.30
N GLY A 63 -17.84 1.77 12.54
CA GLY A 63 -17.83 1.77 11.07
C GLY A 63 -16.44 2.02 10.47
N GLY A 64 -15.53 2.71 11.19
CA GLY A 64 -14.15 2.90 10.75
C GLY A 64 -13.38 1.58 10.55
N LEU A 65 -13.77 0.49 11.24
CA LEU A 65 -13.19 -0.85 11.03
C LEU A 65 -13.36 -1.36 9.59
N LEU A 66 -14.38 -0.88 8.87
CA LEU A 66 -14.66 -1.27 7.50
C LEU A 66 -13.90 -0.40 6.47
N ALA A 67 -13.31 0.71 6.89
CA ALA A 67 -12.65 1.67 5.99
C ALA A 67 -11.46 1.04 5.24
N GLY A 68 -10.72 0.13 5.87
CA GLY A 68 -9.55 -0.52 5.29
C GLY A 68 -9.80 -1.29 3.99
N GLY A 69 -11.05 -1.66 3.68
CA GLY A 69 -11.40 -2.30 2.41
C GLY A 69 -11.15 -1.43 1.17
N TRP A 70 -11.07 -0.10 1.33
CA TRP A 70 -10.75 0.85 0.26
C TRP A 70 -9.33 1.41 0.31
N LEU A 71 -8.46 0.92 1.18
CA LEU A 71 -7.15 1.57 1.40
C LEU A 71 -5.97 0.72 0.89
N PHE A 72 -6.24 -0.54 0.56
CA PHE A 72 -5.17 -1.51 0.30
C PHE A 72 -4.54 -1.36 -1.09
N ALA A 73 -5.24 -0.77 -2.06
CA ALA A 73 -4.78 -0.69 -3.45
C ALA A 73 -3.46 0.09 -3.55
N GLY A 74 -3.41 1.26 -2.92
CA GLY A 74 -2.26 2.14 -2.86
C GLY A 74 -1.10 1.51 -2.11
N VAL A 75 -1.36 0.92 -0.93
CA VAL A 75 -0.30 0.24 -0.18
C VAL A 75 0.29 -0.90 -0.99
N LEU A 76 -0.54 -1.74 -1.61
CA LEU A 76 -0.10 -2.85 -2.45
C LEU A 76 0.72 -2.37 -3.66
N GLY A 77 0.25 -1.35 -4.38
CA GLY A 77 0.96 -0.74 -5.49
C GLY A 77 2.31 -0.16 -5.10
N GLY A 78 2.35 0.58 -3.99
CA GLY A 78 3.57 1.14 -3.42
C GLY A 78 4.60 0.07 -3.04
N LEU A 79 4.16 -1.02 -2.40
CA LEU A 79 5.03 -2.14 -2.00
C LEU A 79 5.60 -2.93 -3.19
N ILE A 80 4.82 -3.04 -4.28
CA ILE A 80 5.23 -3.78 -5.49
C ILE A 80 6.16 -2.94 -6.37
N ILE A 81 5.74 -1.73 -6.72
CA ILE A 81 6.42 -0.87 -7.71
C ILE A 81 7.63 -0.17 -7.09
N ARG A 82 7.53 0.25 -5.82
CA ARG A 82 8.62 0.85 -5.02
C ARG A 82 9.22 2.10 -5.66
N LYS A 83 8.37 2.95 -6.22
CA LYS A 83 8.73 4.23 -6.84
C LYS A 83 7.79 5.34 -6.36
N PRO A 84 8.24 6.60 -6.39
CA PRO A 84 7.39 7.74 -6.09
C PRO A 84 6.14 7.78 -6.96
N GLY A 85 5.01 8.03 -6.31
CA GLY A 85 3.68 8.10 -6.89
C GLY A 85 2.99 6.76 -7.09
N ALA A 86 3.61 5.63 -6.72
CA ALA A 86 3.04 4.31 -7.00
C ALA A 86 1.80 4.01 -6.15
N ALA A 87 1.80 4.40 -4.88
CA ALA A 87 0.65 4.20 -4.02
C ALA A 87 -0.50 5.11 -4.45
N LEU A 88 -0.21 6.39 -4.68
CA LEU A 88 -1.21 7.33 -5.16
C LEU A 88 -1.83 6.88 -6.49
N TYR A 89 -1.00 6.52 -7.47
CA TYR A 89 -1.47 6.12 -8.79
C TYR A 89 -2.39 4.90 -8.73
N THR A 90 -2.00 3.87 -7.99
CA THR A 90 -2.78 2.62 -7.91
C THR A 90 -4.11 2.82 -7.19
N GLU A 91 -4.12 3.62 -6.12
CA GLU A 91 -5.34 4.01 -5.40
C GLU A 91 -6.30 4.80 -6.28
N VAL A 92 -5.78 5.79 -7.03
CA VAL A 92 -6.59 6.59 -7.95
C VAL A 92 -7.21 5.74 -9.04
N ILE A 93 -6.46 4.84 -9.66
CA ILE A 93 -7.02 3.92 -10.67
C ILE A 93 -8.11 3.04 -10.05
N ALA A 94 -7.90 2.52 -8.84
CA ALA A 94 -8.91 1.73 -8.14
C ALA A 94 -10.19 2.53 -7.87
N ALA A 95 -10.05 3.77 -7.40
CA ALA A 95 -11.16 4.67 -7.15
C ALA A 95 -11.92 5.05 -8.42
N VAL A 96 -11.20 5.34 -9.53
CA VAL A 96 -11.82 5.62 -10.84
C VAL A 96 -12.62 4.40 -11.31
N VAL A 97 -12.04 3.20 -11.27
CA VAL A 97 -12.74 1.99 -11.72
C VAL A 97 -13.96 1.71 -10.86
N SER A 98 -13.83 1.79 -9.54
CA SER A 98 -14.95 1.62 -8.61
C SER A 98 -16.08 2.62 -8.91
N MET A 99 -15.74 3.91 -9.06
CA MET A 99 -16.66 4.98 -9.43
C MET A 99 -17.38 4.71 -10.75
N LEU A 100 -16.65 4.26 -11.77
CA LEU A 100 -17.21 4.00 -13.11
C LEU A 100 -18.13 2.79 -13.17
N ILE A 101 -17.85 1.73 -12.39
CA ILE A 101 -18.78 0.59 -12.25
C ILE A 101 -20.09 1.05 -11.61
N GLY A 102 -20.02 2.03 -10.70
CA GLY A 102 -21.16 2.66 -10.06
C GLY A 102 -21.16 2.38 -8.57
N THR A 103 -20.85 3.41 -7.77
CA THR A 103 -20.91 3.37 -6.31
C THR A 103 -21.98 4.33 -5.81
N GLN A 104 -22.53 4.07 -4.62
CA GLN A 104 -23.49 4.98 -3.97
C GLN A 104 -22.94 6.39 -3.70
N TRP A 105 -21.61 6.56 -3.66
CA TRP A 105 -20.94 7.85 -3.45
C TRP A 105 -20.59 8.58 -4.75
N GLY A 106 -20.80 7.96 -5.91
CA GLY A 106 -20.54 8.56 -7.22
C GLY A 106 -19.12 9.15 -7.34
N PHE A 107 -19.03 10.41 -7.75
CA PHE A 107 -17.76 11.12 -7.97
C PHE A 107 -16.93 11.32 -6.69
N ALA A 108 -17.57 11.37 -5.52
CA ALA A 108 -16.85 11.55 -4.26
C ALA A 108 -15.82 10.43 -4.03
N THR A 109 -16.08 9.21 -4.50
CA THR A 109 -15.14 8.08 -4.43
C THR A 109 -13.76 8.43 -4.98
N LEU A 110 -13.67 9.23 -6.05
CA LEU A 110 -12.39 9.66 -6.61
C LEU A 110 -11.63 10.59 -5.65
N ILE A 111 -12.33 11.54 -5.03
CA ILE A 111 -11.74 12.49 -4.08
C ILE A 111 -11.16 11.72 -2.89
N TRP A 112 -11.90 10.76 -2.35
CA TRP A 112 -11.44 9.90 -1.26
C TRP A 112 -10.23 9.08 -1.69
N GLY A 113 -10.27 8.43 -2.86
CA GLY A 113 -9.15 7.64 -3.37
C GLY A 113 -7.86 8.45 -3.56
N VAL A 114 -7.96 9.68 -4.06
CA VAL A 114 -6.79 10.58 -4.17
C VAL A 114 -6.17 10.84 -2.80
N LEU A 115 -6.97 11.23 -1.81
CA LEU A 115 -6.45 11.63 -0.51
C LEU A 115 -5.98 10.45 0.34
N GLN A 116 -6.65 9.30 0.23
CA GLN A 116 -6.22 8.04 0.85
C GLN A 116 -4.89 7.56 0.26
N GLY A 117 -4.78 7.61 -1.08
CA GLY A 117 -3.56 7.27 -1.80
C GLY A 117 -2.40 8.18 -1.41
N LEU A 118 -2.66 9.48 -1.24
CA LEU A 118 -1.69 10.43 -0.70
C LEU A 118 -1.28 10.08 0.73
N GLY A 119 -2.21 9.67 1.58
CA GLY A 119 -1.91 9.20 2.94
C GLY A 119 -0.90 8.05 2.97
N ALA A 120 -1.06 7.06 2.11
CA ALA A 120 -0.09 5.97 1.96
C ALA A 120 1.23 6.44 1.33
N GLU A 121 1.16 7.25 0.28
CA GLU A 121 2.34 7.74 -0.46
C GLU A 121 3.26 8.59 0.41
N ILE A 122 2.71 9.48 1.25
CA ILE A 122 3.48 10.32 2.17
C ILE A 122 4.32 9.46 3.10
N VAL A 123 3.77 8.37 3.64
CA VAL A 123 4.54 7.47 4.50
C VAL A 123 5.68 6.82 3.73
N LEU A 124 5.44 6.31 2.51
CA LEU A 124 6.51 5.73 1.69
C LEU A 124 7.58 6.77 1.33
N ALA A 125 7.18 8.02 1.11
CA ALA A 125 8.08 9.15 0.86
C ALA A 125 8.94 9.50 2.08
N LEU A 126 8.37 9.48 3.30
CA LEU A 126 9.11 9.70 4.55
C LEU A 126 10.21 8.66 4.77
N PHE A 127 10.02 7.43 4.28
CA PHE A 127 11.05 6.38 4.26
C PHE A 127 11.88 6.38 2.97
N PHE A 128 11.83 7.45 2.18
CA PHE A 128 12.57 7.66 0.93
C PHE A 128 12.47 6.48 -0.06
N TYR A 129 11.35 5.74 -0.05
CA TYR A 129 11.19 4.53 -0.87
C TYR A 129 12.34 3.52 -0.69
N ALA A 130 12.97 3.52 0.48
CA ALA A 130 14.15 2.72 0.78
C ALA A 130 13.79 1.42 1.52
N ASN A 131 12.74 1.46 2.35
CA ASN A 131 12.33 0.36 3.22
C ASN A 131 10.88 -0.06 2.95
N PHE A 132 10.66 -1.35 2.69
CA PHE A 132 9.33 -1.95 2.41
C PHE A 132 9.05 -3.16 3.30
N ARG A 133 9.67 -3.19 4.49
CA ARG A 133 9.42 -4.23 5.51
C ARG A 133 8.05 -4.04 6.13
N LEU A 134 7.62 -5.04 6.91
CA LEU A 134 6.29 -5.06 7.54
C LEU A 134 5.97 -3.75 8.26
N GLY A 135 6.89 -3.20 9.07
CA GLY A 135 6.64 -1.95 9.78
C GLY A 135 6.27 -0.78 8.86
N VAL A 136 6.95 -0.60 7.72
CA VAL A 136 6.61 0.48 6.77
C VAL A 136 5.29 0.20 6.05
N ALA A 137 4.99 -1.07 5.74
CA ALA A 137 3.70 -1.44 5.17
C ALA A 137 2.53 -1.12 6.13
N LEU A 138 2.69 -1.47 7.41
CA LEU A 138 1.72 -1.13 8.47
C LEU A 138 1.55 0.38 8.60
N LEU A 139 2.66 1.14 8.63
CA LEU A 139 2.61 2.60 8.70
C LEU A 139 1.96 3.22 7.46
N ALA A 140 2.21 2.69 6.25
CA ALA A 140 1.57 3.19 5.03
C ALA A 140 0.05 2.94 5.06
N GLY A 141 -0.38 1.77 5.54
CA GLY A 141 -1.79 1.49 5.81
C GLY A 141 -2.38 2.41 6.88
N ALA A 142 -1.64 2.69 7.96
CA ALA A 142 -2.03 3.65 8.98
C ALA A 142 -2.16 5.07 8.43
N GLY A 143 -1.28 5.48 7.51
CA GLY A 143 -1.32 6.78 6.83
C GLY A 143 -2.56 6.94 5.93
N ALA A 144 -2.91 5.89 5.17
CA ALA A 144 -4.17 5.86 4.43
C ALA A 144 -5.39 5.89 5.38
N GLY A 145 -5.32 5.14 6.48
CA GLY A 145 -6.33 5.11 7.53
C GLY A 145 -6.54 6.47 8.20
N LEU A 146 -5.45 7.20 8.43
CA LEU A 146 -5.48 8.57 8.95
C LEU A 146 -6.12 9.54 7.96
N ALA A 147 -5.78 9.42 6.67
CA ALA A 147 -6.36 10.28 5.63
C ALA A 147 -7.87 10.10 5.53
N VAL A 148 -8.37 8.86 5.51
CA VAL A 148 -9.82 8.61 5.50
C VAL A 148 -10.49 9.05 6.81
N ALA A 149 -9.85 8.83 7.96
CA ALA A 149 -10.38 9.27 9.25
C ALA A 149 -10.57 10.80 9.31
N LEU A 150 -9.58 11.55 8.82
CA LEU A 150 -9.66 13.02 8.73
C LEU A 150 -10.78 13.47 7.80
N LEU A 151 -10.91 12.84 6.63
CA LEU A 151 -11.96 13.19 5.67
C LEU A 151 -13.36 12.90 6.20
N ASP A 152 -13.57 11.70 6.71
CA ASP A 152 -14.88 11.28 7.16
C ASP A 152 -15.31 12.07 8.38
N THR A 153 -14.42 12.33 9.34
CA THR A 153 -14.77 13.15 10.52
C THR A 153 -14.99 14.62 10.18
N ALA A 154 -14.38 15.13 9.12
CA ALA A 154 -14.54 16.53 8.68
C ALA A 154 -15.72 16.75 7.74
N ILE A 155 -16.09 15.75 6.93
CA ILE A 155 -17.11 15.87 5.87
C ILE A 155 -18.32 14.99 6.20
N SER A 156 -18.15 13.68 6.21
CA SER A 156 -19.24 12.70 6.34
C SER A 156 -19.92 12.71 7.72
N TYR A 157 -19.14 12.98 8.77
CA TYR A 157 -19.54 12.92 10.18
C TYR A 157 -19.31 14.26 10.88
N ALA A 158 -19.26 15.36 10.13
CA ALA A 158 -18.96 16.69 10.64
C ALA A 158 -19.88 17.11 11.80
N ALA A 159 -21.17 16.74 11.74
CA ALA A 159 -22.17 17.09 12.73
C ALA A 159 -22.20 16.17 13.97
N LEU A 160 -21.47 15.04 13.96
CA LEU A 160 -21.46 14.09 15.07
C LEU A 160 -20.55 14.55 16.22
N ASP A 161 -20.81 14.01 17.41
CA ASP A 161 -20.08 14.35 18.63
C ASP A 161 -18.61 13.88 18.58
N LEU A 162 -17.81 14.43 19.50
CA LEU A 162 -16.37 14.15 19.56
C LEU A 162 -16.07 12.70 19.95
N GLY A 163 -16.94 12.06 20.75
CA GLY A 163 -16.80 10.66 21.14
C GLY A 163 -16.93 9.74 19.93
N PHE A 164 -17.99 9.89 19.13
CA PHE A 164 -18.14 9.17 17.87
C PHE A 164 -16.91 9.36 16.97
N LYS A 165 -16.51 10.62 16.75
CA LYS A 165 -15.38 10.95 15.87
C LYS A 165 -14.09 10.28 16.33
N THR A 166 -13.83 10.26 17.63
CA THR A 166 -12.61 9.66 18.20
C THR A 166 -12.61 8.14 17.99
N VAL A 167 -13.73 7.47 18.23
CA VAL A 167 -13.84 6.01 18.00
C VAL A 167 -13.69 5.69 16.52
N TYR A 168 -14.35 6.44 15.63
CA TYR A 168 -14.19 6.29 14.19
C TYR A 168 -12.74 6.48 13.75
N PHE A 169 -12.09 7.51 14.28
CA PHE A 169 -10.71 7.86 13.94
C PHE A 169 -9.74 6.73 14.29
N VAL A 170 -9.84 6.19 15.51
CA VAL A 170 -8.98 5.09 15.96
C VAL A 170 -9.25 3.83 15.17
N THR A 171 -10.53 3.47 14.96
CA THR A 171 -10.91 2.25 14.25
C THR A 171 -10.53 2.29 12.77
N ALA A 172 -10.65 3.45 12.11
CA ALA A 172 -10.20 3.64 10.73
C ALA A 172 -8.69 3.49 10.57
N ILE A 173 -7.89 4.04 11.49
CA ILE A 173 -6.43 3.86 11.49
C ILE A 173 -6.05 2.39 11.73
N LEU A 174 -6.69 1.72 12.69
CA LEU A 174 -6.46 0.29 12.95
C LEU A 174 -6.83 -0.56 11.74
N SER A 175 -7.96 -0.27 11.10
CA SER A 175 -8.40 -0.94 9.88
C SER A 175 -7.40 -0.75 8.74
N GLY A 176 -6.96 0.48 8.48
CA GLY A 176 -5.93 0.75 7.48
C GLY A 176 -4.62 0.02 7.81
N THR A 177 -4.18 0.03 9.06
CA THR A 177 -2.96 -0.67 9.49
C THR A 177 -3.02 -2.17 9.18
N VAL A 178 -4.15 -2.81 9.50
CA VAL A 178 -4.32 -4.27 9.34
C VAL A 178 -4.72 -4.64 7.91
N LEU A 179 -5.85 -4.12 7.41
CA LEU A 179 -6.39 -4.49 6.11
C LEU A 179 -5.63 -3.87 4.94
N ALA A 180 -5.12 -2.64 5.06
CA ALA A 180 -4.31 -2.06 4.00
C ALA A 180 -2.84 -2.40 4.14
N GLY A 181 -2.28 -2.31 5.34
CA GLY A 181 -0.88 -2.57 5.62
C GLY A 181 -0.50 -4.05 5.62
N LEU A 182 -1.01 -4.80 6.60
CA LEU A 182 -0.64 -6.20 6.80
C LEU A 182 -1.09 -7.09 5.63
N LEU A 183 -2.35 -6.96 5.20
CA LEU A 183 -2.88 -7.78 4.11
C LEU A 183 -2.12 -7.54 2.80
N SER A 184 -1.86 -6.29 2.43
CA SER A 184 -1.08 -5.98 1.21
C SER A 184 0.33 -6.55 1.29
N TRP A 185 0.97 -6.47 2.46
CA TRP A 185 2.29 -7.06 2.65
C TRP A 185 2.30 -8.59 2.51
N LEU A 186 1.25 -9.27 3.02
CA LEU A 186 1.04 -10.69 2.81
C LEU A 186 0.75 -11.01 1.34
N ALA A 187 -0.06 -10.19 0.67
CA ALA A 187 -0.39 -10.33 -0.75
C ALA A 187 0.87 -10.25 -1.62
N VAL A 188 1.78 -9.30 -1.36
CA VAL A 188 3.08 -9.23 -2.06
C VAL A 188 3.87 -10.53 -1.91
N ARG A 189 3.88 -11.14 -0.74
CA ARG A 189 4.58 -12.42 -0.51
C ARG A 189 3.90 -13.57 -1.22
N GLY A 190 2.57 -13.61 -1.23
CA GLY A 190 1.80 -14.59 -2.00
C GLY A 190 2.08 -14.48 -3.50
N LEU A 191 1.97 -13.27 -4.05
CA LEU A 191 2.26 -12.97 -5.46
C LEU A 191 3.74 -13.19 -5.84
N ALA A 192 4.66 -13.03 -4.90
CA ALA A 192 6.04 -13.37 -5.14
C ALA A 192 6.21 -14.89 -5.33
N ARG A 193 5.54 -15.71 -4.51
CA ARG A 193 5.64 -17.19 -4.61
C ARG A 193 5.11 -17.75 -5.92
N THR A 194 4.18 -17.06 -6.58
CA THR A 194 3.66 -17.47 -7.90
C THR A 194 4.60 -17.10 -9.06
N GLY A 195 5.66 -16.34 -8.81
CA GLY A 195 6.58 -15.85 -9.85
C GLY A 195 6.09 -14.61 -10.60
N ALA A 196 4.84 -14.15 -10.36
CA ALA A 196 4.26 -12.97 -11.00
C ALA A 196 5.11 -11.69 -10.77
N LEU A 197 5.78 -11.60 -9.61
CA LEU A 197 6.62 -10.46 -9.25
C LEU A 197 8.11 -10.63 -9.61
N SER A 198 8.48 -11.65 -10.39
CA SER A 198 9.89 -11.93 -10.76
C SER A 198 10.62 -10.74 -11.40
N ARG A 199 9.90 -9.89 -12.14
CA ARG A 199 10.44 -8.67 -12.78
C ARG A 199 10.65 -7.50 -11.81
N PHE A 200 10.13 -7.59 -10.58
CA PHE A 200 10.17 -6.51 -9.57
C PHE A 200 11.16 -6.79 -8.44
N ALA A 201 11.61 -5.72 -7.79
CA ALA A 201 12.45 -5.82 -6.60
C ALA A 201 11.70 -6.49 -5.43
N SER A 202 10.39 -6.25 -5.35
CA SER A 202 9.47 -6.87 -4.37
C SER A 202 9.47 -8.40 -4.44
N GLY A 203 9.39 -8.98 -5.63
CA GLY A 203 9.46 -10.43 -5.81
C GLY A 203 10.82 -11.01 -5.39
N ARG A 204 11.92 -10.38 -5.81
CA ARG A 204 13.28 -10.84 -5.46
C ARG A 204 13.58 -10.75 -3.96
N GLU A 205 13.06 -9.76 -3.26
CA GLU A 205 13.23 -9.63 -1.81
C GLU A 205 12.36 -10.62 -1.04
N ALA A 206 11.11 -10.83 -1.45
CA ALA A 206 10.20 -11.75 -0.79
C ALA A 206 10.64 -13.23 -0.89
N MET A 207 11.42 -13.58 -1.91
CA MET A 207 12.00 -14.92 -2.10
C MET A 207 13.33 -15.13 -1.36
N ARG A 208 13.96 -14.09 -0.78
CA ARG A 208 15.22 -14.28 -0.04
C ARG A 208 14.94 -15.01 1.28
N PRO A 209 15.64 -16.14 1.55
CA PRO A 209 15.59 -16.77 2.86
C PRO A 209 15.99 -15.75 3.95
N ALA A 210 15.32 -15.79 5.10
CA ALA A 210 15.73 -14.99 6.25
C ALA A 210 17.20 -15.33 6.57
N ARG A 211 18.08 -14.34 6.45
CA ARG A 211 19.52 -14.53 6.65
C ARG A 211 19.71 -15.04 8.09
N ALA A 212 20.17 -16.28 8.25
CA ALA A 212 20.54 -16.80 9.56
C ALA A 212 21.58 -15.83 10.19
N PRO A 213 21.50 -15.56 11.50
CA PRO A 213 22.46 -14.71 12.16
C PRO A 213 23.85 -15.26 11.89
N GLN A 214 24.71 -14.43 11.28
CA GLN A 214 26.11 -14.78 11.08
C GLN A 214 26.70 -14.99 12.47
N ALA A 215 27.01 -16.24 12.81
CA ALA A 215 27.78 -16.55 14.00
C ALA A 215 29.11 -15.80 13.86
N VAL A 216 29.28 -14.78 14.70
CA VAL A 216 30.56 -14.12 14.90
C VAL A 216 31.50 -15.20 15.44
N ARG A 217 32.49 -15.58 14.63
CA ARG A 217 33.62 -16.42 15.06
C ARG A 217 34.71 -15.53 15.63
#